data_AF-A0A8I0MJR5-F1
#
_entry.id   AF-A0A8I0MJR5-F1
#
_cell.length_a   1.000
_cell.length_b   1.000
_cell.length_c   1.000
_cell.angle_alpha   90.00
_cell.angle_beta   90.00
_cell.angle_gamma   90.00
#
_symmetry.space_group_name_H-M   'P 1'
#
loop_
_entity.id
_entity.type
_entity.pdbx_description
1 polymer ?
#
loop_
_entity_poly.entity_id
_entity_poly.type
_entity_poly.pdbx_seq_one_letter_code
_entity_poly.pdbx_strand_id
1 'polypeptide(L)'
;MKLKVIVFVSAIAVTGSALADDIMKAEFNSLQECLSAIKVNGGEPLKIVQDTPDKVTGKLPNNEVFGCEKKETGTKGTYFEGWFTVKN
;
A
#
# COMPACT_ATOMS: atom_id res chain seq x y z
N MET A 1 32.44 43.42 -11.98
CA MET A 1 31.19 42.96 -11.32
C MET A 1 30.00 43.29 -12.21
N LYS A 2 29.23 42.29 -12.63
CA LYS A 2 27.87 42.48 -13.20
C LYS A 2 26.99 41.35 -12.67
N LEU A 3 26.27 41.63 -11.59
CA LEU A 3 25.35 40.71 -10.95
C LEU A 3 24.05 40.69 -11.78
N LYS A 4 23.74 39.57 -12.45
CA LYS A 4 22.45 39.37 -13.11
C LYS A 4 21.49 38.76 -12.10
N VAL A 5 20.55 39.56 -11.62
CA VAL A 5 19.46 39.13 -10.74
C VAL A 5 18.43 38.40 -11.61
N ILE A 6 18.32 37.08 -11.44
CA ILE A 6 17.28 36.28 -12.06
C ILE A 6 16.20 36.07 -11.00
N VAL A 7 15.04 36.72 -11.18
CA VAL A 7 13.87 36.54 -10.33
C VAL A 7 13.09 35.34 -10.86
N PHE A 8 13.18 34.20 -10.18
CA PHE A 8 12.27 33.08 -10.39
C PHE A 8 10.97 33.37 -9.65
N VAL A 9 9.90 33.64 -10.41
CA VAL A 9 8.55 33.80 -9.87
C VAL A 9 8.04 32.43 -9.43
N SER A 10 8.03 32.21 -8.12
CA SER A 10 7.42 31.05 -7.48
C SER A 10 5.91 31.09 -7.66
N ALA A 11 5.37 30.23 -8.52
CA ALA A 11 3.94 29.91 -8.49
C ALA A 11 3.73 28.76 -7.50
N ILE A 12 3.31 29.11 -6.28
CA ILE A 12 2.79 28.18 -5.27
C ILE A 12 1.27 28.27 -5.34
N ALA A 13 0.59 27.15 -5.64
CA ALA A 13 -0.81 26.84 -5.28
C ALA A 13 -1.23 25.61 -6.11
N VAL A 14 -1.77 24.50 -5.59
CA VAL A 14 -2.57 24.26 -4.38
C VAL A 14 -2.26 22.83 -3.92
N THR A 15 -1.60 22.63 -2.78
CA THR A 15 -1.61 21.32 -2.12
C THR A 15 -2.90 21.20 -1.33
N GLY A 16 -3.93 20.64 -1.96
CA GLY A 16 -5.05 20.09 -1.20
C GLY A 16 -4.52 18.91 -0.40
N SER A 17 -4.34 19.09 0.90
CA SER A 17 -4.09 17.99 1.84
C SER A 17 -5.38 17.20 1.98
N ALA A 18 -5.67 16.36 0.98
CA ALA A 18 -6.52 15.21 1.21
C ALA A 18 -5.81 14.37 2.28
N LEU A 19 -6.43 14.23 3.45
CA LEU A 19 -6.04 13.24 4.44
C LEU A 19 -6.37 11.88 3.81
N ALA A 20 -5.52 11.42 2.91
CA ALA A 20 -5.62 10.09 2.33
C ALA A 20 -5.13 9.11 3.40
N ASP A 21 -5.94 8.12 3.75
CA ASP A 21 -5.47 7.01 4.54
C ASP A 21 -4.24 6.40 3.86
N ASP A 22 -3.15 6.20 4.60
CA ASP A 22 -1.91 5.67 4.04
C ASP A 22 -2.11 4.17 3.76
N ILE A 23 -1.88 3.74 2.51
CA ILE A 23 -1.96 2.32 2.15
C ILE A 23 -0.54 1.77 2.05
N MET A 24 -0.19 0.82 2.92
CA MET A 24 1.04 0.05 2.78
C MET A 24 0.83 -1.06 1.76
N LYS A 25 1.77 -1.24 0.83
CA LYS A 25 1.72 -2.27 -0.23
C LYS A 25 3.07 -2.95 -0.43
N ALA A 26 3.07 -4.24 -0.75
CA ALA A 26 4.27 -5.01 -1.08
C ALA A 26 3.96 -6.20 -2.02
N GLU A 27 4.96 -6.64 -2.77
CA GLU A 27 4.89 -7.81 -3.66
C GLU A 27 5.54 -9.03 -2.98
N PHE A 28 4.91 -10.19 -3.09
CA PHE A 28 5.34 -11.45 -2.48
C PHE A 28 5.27 -12.60 -3.48
N ASN A 29 6.08 -13.63 -3.26
CA ASN A 29 6.11 -14.80 -4.16
C ASN A 29 5.01 -15.81 -3.84
N SER A 30 4.36 -15.69 -2.68
CA SER A 30 3.28 -16.59 -2.27
C SER A 30 2.25 -15.88 -1.39
N LEU A 31 1.03 -16.43 -1.39
CA LEU A 31 -0.06 -15.98 -0.50
C LEU A 31 0.33 -16.07 0.98
N GLN A 32 1.07 -17.11 1.35
CA GLN A 32 1.45 -17.38 2.73
C GLN A 32 2.50 -16.40 3.25
N GLU A 33 3.46 -16.02 2.39
CA GLU A 33 4.43 -14.96 2.67
C GLU A 33 3.73 -13.60 2.82
N CYS A 34 2.80 -13.30 1.92
CA CYS A 34 1.99 -12.09 1.99
C CYS A 34 1.21 -11.99 3.32
N LEU A 35 0.48 -13.03 3.71
CA LEU A 35 -0.28 -13.04 4.96
C LEU A 35 0.64 -12.94 6.18
N SER A 36 1.80 -13.58 6.15
CA SER A 36 2.78 -13.49 7.23
C SER A 36 3.32 -12.07 7.38
N ALA A 37 3.59 -11.38 6.27
CA ALA A 37 4.01 -9.99 6.30
C ALA A 37 2.91 -9.06 6.84
N ILE A 38 1.65 -9.28 6.45
CA ILE A 38 0.51 -8.49 6.97
C ILE A 38 0.33 -8.72 8.48
N LYS A 39 0.50 -9.95 8.98
CA LYS A 39 0.47 -10.23 10.43
C LYS A 39 1.56 -9.45 11.19
N VAL A 40 2.77 -9.46 10.66
CA VAL A 40 3.92 -8.78 11.28
C VAL A 40 3.76 -7.26 11.28
N ASN A 41 3.24 -6.67 10.20
CA ASN A 41 3.20 -5.21 10.02
C ASN A 41 1.85 -4.57 10.35
N GLY A 42 0.75 -5.28 10.12
CA GLY A 42 -0.63 -4.83 10.40
C GLY A 42 -1.21 -5.38 11.71
N GLY A 43 -0.54 -6.37 12.33
CA GLY A 43 -0.92 -6.96 13.61
C GLY A 43 -1.76 -8.23 13.52
N GLU A 44 -1.86 -8.93 14.64
CA GLU A 44 -2.66 -10.15 14.81
C GLU A 44 -3.75 -9.98 15.89
N PRO A 45 -4.90 -10.68 15.78
CA PRO A 45 -5.25 -11.65 14.74
C PRO A 45 -5.78 -11.01 13.45
N LEU A 46 -5.56 -11.67 12.32
CA LEU A 46 -6.22 -11.33 11.05
C LEU A 46 -7.63 -11.92 11.02
N LYS A 47 -8.65 -11.08 10.86
CA LYS A 47 -10.04 -11.53 10.65
C LYS A 47 -10.29 -11.72 9.15
N ILE A 48 -10.18 -12.95 8.68
CA ILE A 48 -10.41 -13.32 7.28
C ILE A 48 -11.88 -13.16 6.93
N VAL A 49 -12.16 -12.49 5.81
CA VAL A 49 -13.51 -12.28 5.24
C VAL A 49 -13.67 -13.06 3.94
N GLN A 50 -12.65 -13.06 3.09
CA GLN A 50 -12.60 -13.86 1.87
C GLN A 50 -11.31 -14.67 1.85
N ASP A 51 -11.42 -15.96 1.49
CA ASP A 51 -10.31 -16.88 1.35
C ASP A 51 -10.48 -17.70 0.07
N THR A 52 -9.69 -17.40 -0.95
CA THR A 52 -9.58 -18.17 -2.17
C THR A 52 -8.10 -18.32 -2.55
N PRO A 53 -7.73 -19.30 -3.39
CA PRO A 53 -6.35 -19.50 -3.82
C PRO A 53 -5.68 -18.25 -4.43
N ASP A 54 -6.47 -17.42 -5.09
CA ASP A 54 -5.99 -16.20 -5.75
C ASP A 54 -6.14 -14.95 -4.89
N LYS A 55 -6.88 -15.01 -3.77
CA LYS A 55 -7.17 -13.82 -2.97
C LYS A 55 -7.58 -14.14 -1.54
N VAL A 56 -6.92 -13.48 -0.60
CA VAL A 56 -7.35 -13.43 0.80
C VAL A 56 -7.57 -11.97 1.19
N THR A 57 -8.73 -11.64 1.73
CA THR A 57 -9.00 -10.30 2.29
C THR A 57 -9.63 -10.41 3.66
N GLY A 58 -9.47 -9.36 4.45
CA GLY A 58 -9.99 -9.35 5.80
C GLY A 58 -9.84 -8.03 6.51
N LYS A 59 -9.94 -8.09 7.83
CA LYS A 59 -9.72 -6.96 8.73
C LYS A 59 -8.55 -7.22 9.68
N LEU A 60 -7.77 -6.18 9.90
CA LEU A 60 -6.77 -6.08 10.95
C LEU A 60 -7.43 -5.88 12.33
N PRO A 61 -6.69 -6.01 13.44
CA PRO A 61 -7.22 -5.79 14.79
C PRO A 61 -7.83 -4.40 15.03
N ASN A 62 -7.33 -3.39 14.31
CA ASN A 62 -7.83 -2.02 14.34
C ASN A 62 -9.07 -1.78 13.45
N ASN A 63 -9.66 -2.85 12.89
CA ASN A 63 -10.76 -2.84 11.92
C ASN A 63 -10.43 -2.29 10.52
N GLU A 64 -9.17 -1.95 10.25
CA GLU A 64 -8.72 -1.60 8.89
C GLU A 64 -8.72 -2.83 7.98
N VAL A 65 -8.84 -2.59 6.69
CA VAL A 65 -8.89 -3.65 5.68
C VAL A 65 -7.51 -4.05 5.20
N PHE A 66 -7.36 -5.33 4.88
CA PHE A 66 -6.17 -5.85 4.21
C PHE A 66 -6.55 -6.78 3.07
N GLY A 67 -5.61 -6.98 2.16
CA GLY A 67 -5.72 -7.95 1.08
C GLY A 67 -4.37 -8.53 0.67
N CYS A 68 -4.39 -9.78 0.25
CA CYS A 68 -3.34 -10.45 -0.51
C CYS A 68 -3.99 -10.96 -1.80
N GLU A 69 -3.59 -10.43 -2.94
CA GLU A 69 -4.20 -10.75 -4.24
C GLU A 69 -3.16 -11.23 -5.23
N LYS A 70 -3.42 -12.35 -5.89
CA LYS A 70 -2.63 -12.83 -7.02
C LYS A 70 -2.73 -11.82 -8.16
N LYS A 71 -1.58 -11.42 -8.69
CA LYS A 71 -1.42 -10.57 -9.86
C LYS A 71 -0.59 -11.34 -10.88
N GLU A 72 -0.96 -11.20 -12.15
CA GLU A 72 -0.23 -11.78 -13.28
C GLU A 72 0.15 -10.66 -14.23
N THR A 73 1.45 -10.51 -14.48
CA THR A 73 1.96 -9.50 -15.41
C THR A 73 2.89 -10.17 -16.41
N GLY A 74 2.87 -9.68 -17.66
CA GLY A 74 3.62 -10.31 -18.75
C GLY A 74 5.14 -10.38 -18.52
N THR A 75 5.73 -9.43 -17.80
CA THR A 75 7.18 -9.36 -17.57
C THR A 75 7.64 -9.92 -16.22
N LYS A 76 6.85 -9.79 -15.14
CA LYS A 76 7.22 -10.30 -13.81
C LYS A 76 6.67 -11.71 -13.53
N GLY A 77 5.76 -12.21 -14.37
CA GLY A 77 5.04 -13.45 -14.12
C GLY A 77 3.97 -13.27 -13.04
N THR A 78 3.77 -14.30 -12.23
CA THR A 78 2.76 -14.34 -11.17
C THR A 78 3.37 -13.95 -9.82
N TYR A 79 2.72 -13.03 -9.10
CA TYR A 79 3.08 -12.65 -7.74
C TYR A 79 1.81 -12.37 -6.91
N PHE A 80 1.96 -12.17 -5.61
CA PHE A 80 0.87 -11.73 -4.73
C PHE A 80 1.14 -10.30 -4.27
N GLU A 81 0.18 -9.40 -4.48
CA GLU A 81 0.21 -8.05 -3.96
C GLU A 81 -0.51 -8.01 -2.61
N GLY A 82 0.25 -7.73 -1.55
CA GLY A 82 -0.26 -7.49 -0.21
C GLY A 82 -0.49 -6.01 0.03
N TRP A 83 -1.60 -5.65 0.67
CA TRP A 83 -1.91 -4.28 1.04
C TRP A 83 -2.73 -4.19 2.33
N PHE A 84 -2.59 -3.11 3.08
CA PHE A 84 -3.49 -2.76 4.18
C PHE A 84 -3.51 -1.24 4.43
N THR A 85 -4.64 -0.77 4.97
CA THR A 85 -4.82 0.65 5.33
C THR A 85 -4.20 0.95 6.70
N VAL A 86 -3.50 2.07 6.80
CA VAL A 86 -2.91 2.62 8.01
C VAL A 86 -3.58 3.96 8.29
N LYS A 87 -4.14 4.08 9.49
CA LYS A 87 -4.59 5.37 10.01
C LYS A 87 -3.41 6.12 10.61
N ASN A 88 -3.21 7.34 10.15
CA ASN A 88 -2.25 8.30 10.70
C ASN A 88 -2.87 9.09 11.86
#